data_AF-A0A4Y4XP08-F1
#
_entry.id   AF-A0A4Y4XP08-F1
#
_cell.length_a   1.000
_cell.length_b   1.000
_cell.length_c   1.000
_cell.angle_alpha   90.00
_cell.angle_beta   90.00
_cell.angle_gamma   90.00
#
_symmetry.space_group_name_H-M   'P 1'
#
loop_
_entity.id
_entity.type
_entity.pdbx_description
1 polymer ?
#
loop_
_entity_poly.entity_id
_entity_poly.type
_entity_poly.pdbx_seq_one_letter_code
_entity_poly.pdbx_strand_id
1 'polypeptide(L)'
;IGIFKNISFQFVNIDIFETEFSRLFKNFLVLSAWIELDQNTFDAIVEICQEKIDEDILRNGYDSMGYFITKQWNKFKMEIKTEIKFSILCHILFSFVKKLTENFGGYLMILQGSPCMQNLLYILQQYNIELDPIQQALINTLIKKTMELPNDTQIFISNFLICDLFPITKNNDGVNQNVKKFLLNIWEKNQNRKTIQEDEAYLLLTCNMHRICVLNREQYQKISLELKNKYMNRETPKKFNNEQPIQEQLLEQAMQEDAHDRIL
;
A
#
# COMPACT_ATOMS: atom_id res chain seq x y z
N ILE A 1 -24.77 -12.90 16.69
CA ILE A 1 -24.11 -13.91 15.82
C ILE A 1 -25.09 -14.55 14.83
N GLY A 2 -26.15 -15.27 15.25
CA GLY A 2 -27.09 -15.92 14.33
C GLY A 2 -27.82 -14.97 13.36
N ILE A 3 -28.33 -13.84 13.86
CA ILE A 3 -28.95 -12.80 13.01
C ILE A 3 -27.93 -12.19 12.04
N PHE A 4 -26.68 -12.03 12.47
CA PHE A 4 -25.63 -11.43 11.64
C PHE A 4 -25.17 -12.37 10.54
N LYS A 5 -24.95 -13.66 10.84
CA LYS A 5 -24.72 -14.70 9.82
C LYS A 5 -25.88 -14.81 8.84
N ASN A 6 -27.12 -14.70 9.33
CA ASN A 6 -28.29 -14.74 8.46
C ASN A 6 -28.41 -13.47 7.62
N ILE A 7 -28.06 -12.29 8.14
CA ILE A 7 -27.97 -11.04 7.38
C ILE A 7 -26.86 -11.14 6.33
N SER A 8 -25.64 -11.57 6.69
CA SER A 8 -24.55 -11.79 5.73
C SER A 8 -24.93 -12.82 4.66
N PHE A 9 -25.54 -13.94 5.05
CA PHE A 9 -26.01 -14.98 4.13
C PHE A 9 -27.15 -14.48 3.22
N GLN A 10 -28.09 -13.69 3.75
CA GLN A 10 -29.15 -13.07 2.96
C GLN A 10 -28.59 -12.00 2.02
N PHE A 11 -27.62 -11.20 2.48
CA PHE A 11 -26.92 -10.28 1.59
C PHE A 11 -26.20 -11.03 0.48
N VAL A 12 -25.53 -12.16 0.77
CA VAL A 12 -24.76 -12.97 -0.22
C VAL A 12 -25.66 -13.67 -1.23
N ASN A 13 -26.84 -14.13 -0.82
CA ASN A 13 -27.75 -14.89 -1.67
C ASN A 13 -28.79 -14.04 -2.41
N ILE A 14 -29.05 -12.80 -1.96
CA ILE A 14 -29.84 -11.87 -2.74
C ILE A 14 -28.82 -11.09 -3.59
N ASP A 15 -28.93 -11.14 -4.92
CA ASP A 15 -28.07 -10.47 -5.92
C ASP A 15 -27.89 -8.92 -5.77
N ILE A 16 -28.09 -8.36 -4.58
CA ILE A 16 -27.80 -6.97 -4.19
C ILE A 16 -26.31 -6.63 -4.32
N PHE A 17 -25.45 -7.65 -4.50
CA PHE A 17 -24.04 -7.52 -4.80
C PHE A 17 -23.72 -7.10 -6.24
N GLU A 18 -24.66 -7.22 -7.18
CA GLU A 18 -24.39 -7.10 -8.62
C GLU A 18 -24.20 -5.67 -9.16
N THR A 19 -23.90 -4.68 -8.31
CA THR A 19 -23.65 -3.33 -8.82
C THR A 19 -22.40 -2.72 -8.23
N GLU A 20 -21.60 -2.10 -9.11
CA GLU A 20 -20.44 -1.23 -8.86
C GLU A 20 -20.73 -0.09 -7.83
N PHE A 21 -22.01 0.06 -7.48
CA PHE A 21 -22.60 1.10 -6.64
C PHE A 21 -23.37 0.60 -5.42
N SER A 22 -23.24 -0.67 -5.00
CA SER A 22 -23.97 -1.17 -3.81
C SER A 22 -23.52 -0.42 -2.55
N ARG A 23 -24.14 0.73 -2.29
CA ARG A 23 -24.00 1.53 -1.07
C ARG A 23 -24.29 0.68 0.15
N LEU A 24 -25.16 -0.32 -0.01
CA LEU A 24 -25.51 -1.29 1.02
C LEU A 24 -24.30 -2.13 1.45
N PHE A 25 -23.49 -2.65 0.51
CA PHE A 25 -22.32 -3.42 0.89
C PHE A 25 -21.23 -2.57 1.56
N LYS A 26 -20.99 -1.36 1.04
CA LYS A 26 -20.07 -0.40 1.69
C LYS A 26 -20.51 -0.08 3.12
N ASN A 27 -21.79 0.23 3.29
CA ASN A 27 -22.38 0.50 4.61
C ASN A 27 -22.31 -0.72 5.52
N PHE A 28 -22.54 -1.92 4.97
CA PHE A 28 -22.38 -3.17 5.70
C PHE A 28 -20.95 -3.33 6.22
N LEU A 29 -19.92 -3.16 5.39
CA LEU A 29 -18.52 -3.23 5.83
C LEU A 29 -18.21 -2.20 6.92
N VAL A 30 -18.66 -0.96 6.75
CA VAL A 30 -18.45 0.11 7.73
C VAL A 30 -19.14 -0.21 9.07
N LEU A 31 -20.39 -0.67 9.05
CA LEU A 31 -21.11 -1.06 10.28
C LEU A 31 -20.47 -2.28 10.94
N SER A 32 -20.07 -3.26 10.13
CA SER A 32 -19.40 -4.49 10.58
C SER A 32 -18.05 -4.19 11.25
N ALA A 33 -17.37 -3.10 10.88
CA ALA A 33 -16.12 -2.69 11.49
C ALA A 33 -16.26 -2.32 12.99
N TRP A 34 -17.45 -1.87 13.40
CA TRP A 34 -17.70 -1.37 14.75
C TRP A 34 -18.16 -2.44 15.73
N ILE A 35 -18.71 -3.55 15.25
CA ILE A 35 -19.12 -4.67 16.11
C ILE A 35 -17.96 -5.62 16.39
N GLU A 36 -18.07 -6.41 17.46
CA GLU A 36 -17.17 -7.51 17.79
C GLU A 36 -17.55 -8.72 16.94
N LEU A 37 -16.65 -9.13 16.05
CA LEU A 37 -16.83 -10.28 15.18
C LEU A 37 -15.95 -11.43 15.67
N ASP A 38 -16.52 -12.63 15.70
CA ASP A 38 -15.71 -13.84 15.81
C ASP A 38 -14.88 -14.05 14.52
N GLN A 39 -13.77 -14.78 14.64
CA GLN A 39 -12.84 -15.02 13.53
C GLN A 39 -13.53 -15.63 12.30
N ASN A 40 -14.47 -16.56 12.49
CA ASN A 40 -15.15 -17.22 11.38
C ASN A 40 -16.03 -16.23 10.60
N THR A 41 -16.65 -15.28 11.28
CA THR A 41 -17.47 -14.25 10.65
C THR A 41 -16.60 -13.20 9.95
N PHE A 42 -15.46 -12.85 10.53
CA PHE A 42 -14.46 -12.01 9.86
C PHE A 42 -13.97 -12.68 8.58
N ASP A 43 -13.49 -13.93 8.67
CA ASP A 43 -12.97 -14.72 7.55
C ASP A 43 -13.97 -14.75 6.39
N ALA A 44 -15.23 -15.09 6.66
CA ALA A 44 -16.28 -15.16 5.64
C ALA A 44 -16.52 -13.82 4.92
N ILE A 45 -16.51 -12.69 5.64
CA ILE A 45 -16.68 -11.37 5.01
C ILE A 45 -15.49 -11.03 4.12
N VAL A 46 -14.28 -11.38 4.55
CA VAL A 46 -13.03 -11.13 3.80
C VAL A 46 -12.97 -12.01 2.55
N GLU A 47 -13.40 -13.28 2.63
CA GLU A 47 -13.53 -14.19 1.47
C GLU A 47 -14.53 -13.63 0.43
N ILE A 48 -15.71 -13.18 0.86
CA ILE A 48 -16.67 -12.51 -0.03
C ILE A 48 -16.06 -11.27 -0.68
N CYS A 49 -15.29 -10.47 0.07
CA CYS A 49 -14.60 -9.32 -0.51
C CYS A 49 -13.58 -9.75 -1.58
N GLN A 50 -12.84 -10.84 -1.35
CA GLN A 50 -11.89 -11.35 -2.33
C GLN A 50 -12.60 -11.83 -3.61
N GLU A 51 -13.68 -12.62 -3.50
CA GLU A 51 -14.48 -13.04 -4.65
C GLU A 51 -14.97 -11.84 -5.48
N LYS A 52 -15.46 -10.79 -4.81
CA LYS A 52 -15.94 -9.57 -5.49
C LYS A 52 -14.83 -8.70 -6.08
N ILE A 53 -13.58 -8.82 -5.60
CA ILE A 53 -12.42 -8.22 -6.27
C ILE A 53 -12.12 -8.99 -7.56
N ASP A 54 -12.14 -10.32 -7.51
CA ASP A 54 -11.88 -11.16 -8.68
C ASP A 54 -12.93 -10.99 -9.78
N GLU A 55 -14.19 -10.76 -9.39
CA GLU A 55 -15.30 -10.40 -10.28
C GLU A 55 -15.27 -8.93 -10.76
N ASP A 56 -14.31 -8.12 -10.31
CA ASP A 56 -14.16 -6.69 -10.65
C ASP A 56 -15.33 -5.80 -10.22
N ILE A 57 -16.08 -6.22 -9.19
CA ILE A 57 -17.26 -5.51 -8.67
C ILE A 57 -16.86 -4.47 -7.62
N LEU A 58 -15.79 -4.72 -6.86
CA LEU A 58 -15.42 -3.93 -5.68
C LEU A 58 -14.61 -2.65 -5.92
N ARG A 59 -14.48 -2.18 -7.17
CA ARG A 59 -13.65 -1.01 -7.53
C ARG A 59 -13.84 0.22 -6.64
N ASN A 60 -15.08 0.52 -6.25
CA ASN A 60 -15.39 1.68 -5.40
C ASN A 60 -15.52 1.34 -3.90
N GLY A 61 -15.29 0.08 -3.51
CA GLY A 61 -15.47 -0.44 -2.14
C GLY A 61 -14.19 -0.65 -1.36
N TYR A 62 -13.02 -0.46 -1.98
CA TYR A 62 -11.71 -0.68 -1.35
C TYR A 62 -11.54 0.10 -0.04
N ASP A 63 -11.96 1.36 0.05
CA ASP A 63 -11.87 2.13 1.29
C ASP A 63 -12.68 1.51 2.45
N SER A 64 -13.91 1.08 2.17
CA SER A 64 -14.76 0.45 3.18
C SER A 64 -14.19 -0.89 3.63
N MET A 65 -13.63 -1.67 2.71
CA MET A 65 -12.94 -2.91 3.00
C MET A 65 -11.68 -2.67 3.85
N GLY A 66 -10.83 -1.73 3.44
CA GLY A 66 -9.63 -1.34 4.18
C GLY A 66 -9.96 -0.86 5.58
N TYR A 67 -10.97 0.00 5.71
CA TYR A 67 -11.46 0.46 7.01
C TYR A 67 -11.94 -0.71 7.89
N PHE A 68 -12.72 -1.63 7.33
CA PHE A 68 -13.18 -2.83 8.02
C PHE A 68 -12.01 -3.69 8.52
N ILE A 69 -11.06 -4.04 7.64
CA ILE A 69 -9.89 -4.86 7.97
C ILE A 69 -9.05 -4.18 9.06
N THR A 70 -8.73 -2.89 8.91
CA THR A 70 -7.91 -2.16 9.88
C THR A 70 -8.59 -2.05 11.26
N LYS A 71 -9.90 -1.79 11.30
CA LYS A 71 -10.63 -1.70 12.57
C LYS A 71 -10.72 -3.04 13.29
N GLN A 72 -11.01 -4.12 12.56
CA GLN A 72 -11.03 -5.46 13.13
C GLN A 72 -9.63 -5.88 13.60
N TRP A 73 -8.59 -5.62 12.80
CA TRP A 73 -7.18 -5.83 13.18
C TRP A 73 -6.80 -5.14 14.49
N ASN A 74 -7.13 -3.85 14.65
CA ASN A 74 -6.80 -3.10 15.85
C ASN A 74 -7.47 -3.69 17.11
N LYS A 75 -8.71 -4.18 16.98
CA LYS A 75 -9.40 -4.87 18.08
C LYS A 75 -8.73 -6.20 18.42
N PHE A 76 -8.45 -7.03 17.42
CA PHE A 76 -7.77 -8.31 17.61
C PHE A 76 -6.40 -8.15 18.28
N LYS A 77 -5.64 -7.12 17.90
CA LYS A 77 -4.35 -6.77 18.53
C LYS A 77 -4.49 -6.40 20.02
N MET A 78 -5.58 -5.75 20.40
CA MET A 78 -5.82 -5.36 21.81
C MET A 78 -6.30 -6.54 22.67
N GLU A 79 -6.92 -7.57 22.08
CA GLU A 79 -7.65 -8.58 22.84
C GLU A 79 -6.94 -9.93 23.01
N ILE A 80 -5.77 -10.17 22.38
CA ILE A 80 -4.91 -11.37 22.51
C ILE A 80 -5.72 -12.69 22.47
N LYS A 81 -6.75 -12.78 21.62
CA LYS A 81 -7.72 -13.90 21.68
C LYS A 81 -7.94 -14.67 20.38
N THR A 82 -7.41 -14.21 19.25
CA THR A 82 -7.71 -14.84 17.96
C THR A 82 -6.54 -14.78 17.00
N GLU A 83 -6.16 -15.94 16.47
CA GLU A 83 -5.27 -16.06 15.32
C GLU A 83 -6.05 -15.61 14.08
N ILE A 84 -5.74 -14.43 13.56
CA ILE A 84 -6.23 -14.02 12.25
C ILE A 84 -5.59 -14.92 11.20
N LYS A 85 -6.40 -15.45 10.28
CA LYS A 85 -5.87 -16.18 9.12
C LYS A 85 -5.28 -15.20 8.11
N PHE A 86 -3.99 -14.91 8.26
CA PHE A 86 -3.25 -14.03 7.33
C PHE A 86 -3.25 -14.52 5.88
N SER A 87 -3.48 -15.82 5.65
CA SER A 87 -3.65 -16.37 4.30
C SER A 87 -4.78 -15.68 3.53
N ILE A 88 -5.91 -15.36 4.17
CA ILE A 88 -7.04 -14.70 3.51
C ILE A 88 -6.69 -13.23 3.17
N LEU A 89 -5.99 -12.53 4.08
CA LEU A 89 -5.50 -11.17 3.82
C LEU A 89 -4.46 -11.13 2.68
N CYS A 90 -3.59 -12.15 2.60
CA CYS A 90 -2.68 -12.33 1.47
C CYS A 90 -3.46 -12.51 0.15
N HIS A 91 -4.53 -13.31 0.14
CA HIS A 91 -5.35 -13.48 -1.06
C HIS A 91 -5.96 -12.17 -1.54
N ILE A 92 -6.44 -11.28 -0.66
CA ILE A 92 -6.91 -9.94 -1.06
C ILE A 92 -5.81 -9.15 -1.75
N LEU A 93 -4.62 -9.09 -1.15
CA LEU A 93 -3.49 -8.36 -1.72
C LEU A 93 -3.16 -8.88 -3.11
N PHE A 94 -3.05 -10.20 -3.28
CA PHE A 94 -2.67 -10.78 -4.56
C PHE A 94 -3.78 -10.76 -5.61
N SER A 95 -5.05 -10.74 -5.21
CA SER A 95 -6.18 -10.48 -6.11
C SER A 95 -6.09 -9.04 -6.64
N PHE A 96 -5.79 -8.06 -5.78
CA PHE A 96 -5.53 -6.69 -6.22
C PHE A 96 -4.30 -6.59 -7.14
N VAL A 97 -3.17 -7.22 -6.79
CA VAL A 97 -1.95 -7.21 -7.62
C VAL A 97 -2.24 -7.81 -9.00
N LYS A 98 -2.96 -8.93 -9.06
CA LYS A 98 -3.39 -9.54 -10.33
C LYS A 98 -4.19 -8.54 -11.17
N LYS A 99 -5.22 -7.93 -10.59
CA LYS A 99 -6.06 -6.94 -11.27
C LYS A 99 -5.28 -5.69 -11.73
N LEU A 100 -4.36 -5.22 -10.90
CA LEU A 100 -3.44 -4.13 -11.26
C LEU A 100 -2.59 -4.50 -12.48
N THR A 101 -2.08 -5.73 -12.54
CA THR A 101 -1.29 -6.20 -13.70
C THR A 101 -2.11 -6.43 -14.97
N GLU A 102 -3.41 -6.73 -14.84
CA GLU A 102 -4.35 -6.89 -15.95
C GLU A 102 -4.79 -5.53 -16.53
N ASN A 103 -5.02 -4.53 -15.67
CA ASN A 103 -5.45 -3.18 -16.07
C ASN A 103 -4.84 -2.09 -15.15
N PHE A 104 -3.62 -1.66 -15.45
CA PHE A 104 -2.95 -0.61 -14.68
C PHE A 104 -3.75 0.68 -14.62
N GLY A 105 -4.28 1.17 -15.75
CA GLY A 105 -4.97 2.47 -15.78
C GLY A 105 -6.18 2.54 -14.83
N GLY A 106 -7.00 1.49 -14.79
CA GLY A 106 -8.17 1.43 -13.89
C GLY A 106 -7.79 1.30 -12.41
N TYR A 107 -6.83 0.41 -12.10
CA TYR A 107 -6.48 0.09 -10.71
C TYR A 107 -5.43 1.01 -10.09
N LEU A 108 -4.70 1.77 -10.91
CA LEU A 108 -3.79 2.80 -10.42
C LEU A 108 -4.55 3.90 -9.68
N MET A 109 -5.73 4.29 -10.15
CA MET A 109 -6.58 5.27 -9.48
C MET A 109 -7.01 4.79 -8.08
N ILE A 110 -7.22 3.49 -7.93
CA ILE A 110 -7.57 2.88 -6.63
C ILE A 110 -6.36 2.95 -5.69
N LEU A 111 -5.17 2.62 -6.20
CA LEU A 111 -3.92 2.73 -5.42
C LEU A 111 -3.61 4.17 -5.00
N GLN A 112 -3.96 5.16 -5.84
CA GLN A 112 -3.80 6.59 -5.59
C GLN A 112 -4.82 7.15 -4.61
N GLY A 113 -6.08 6.71 -4.72
CA GLY A 113 -7.21 7.29 -4.00
C GLY A 113 -7.54 6.64 -2.67
N SER A 114 -6.99 5.46 -2.37
CA SER A 114 -7.37 4.65 -1.23
C SER A 114 -6.19 4.19 -0.39
N PRO A 115 -6.18 4.44 0.94
CA PRO A 115 -5.16 3.89 1.84
C PRO A 115 -5.35 2.39 2.12
N CYS A 116 -6.39 1.74 1.56
CA CYS A 116 -6.74 0.36 1.85
C CYS A 116 -5.56 -0.60 1.61
N MET A 117 -4.84 -0.43 0.50
CA MET A 117 -3.73 -1.32 0.15
C MET A 117 -2.53 -1.11 1.06
N GLN A 118 -2.20 0.13 1.42
CA GLN A 118 -1.12 0.43 2.35
C GLN A 118 -1.42 -0.10 3.75
N ASN A 119 -2.66 0.03 4.22
CA ASN A 119 -3.09 -0.54 5.50
C ASN A 119 -2.98 -2.07 5.49
N LEU A 120 -3.41 -2.72 4.40
CA LEU A 120 -3.30 -4.17 4.25
C LEU A 120 -1.84 -4.62 4.25
N LEU A 121 -0.98 -3.96 3.49
CA LEU A 121 0.46 -4.23 3.45
C LEU A 121 1.09 -4.04 4.83
N TYR A 122 0.77 -2.95 5.53
CA TYR A 122 1.26 -2.68 6.88
C TYR A 122 0.91 -3.81 7.87
N ILE A 123 -0.33 -4.32 7.82
CA ILE A 123 -0.78 -5.45 8.63
C ILE A 123 0.02 -6.71 8.28
N LEU A 124 0.14 -7.02 6.98
CA LEU A 124 0.84 -8.20 6.48
C LEU A 124 2.33 -8.19 6.82
N GLN A 125 2.98 -7.02 6.85
CA GLN A 125 4.39 -6.86 7.25
C GLN A 125 4.67 -7.28 8.69
N GLN A 126 3.65 -7.29 9.57
CA GLN A 126 3.83 -7.70 10.98
C GLN A 126 4.00 -9.22 11.13
N TYR A 127 3.83 -9.99 10.05
CA TYR A 127 3.80 -11.45 10.09
C TYR A 127 4.81 -12.08 9.13
N ASN A 128 5.18 -13.32 9.45
CA ASN A 128 6.08 -14.10 8.63
C ASN A 128 5.31 -14.82 7.53
N ILE A 129 5.09 -14.14 6.42
CA ILE A 129 4.33 -14.68 5.28
C ILE A 129 5.25 -15.55 4.43
N GLU A 130 4.75 -16.74 4.08
CA GLU A 130 5.34 -17.58 3.05
C GLU A 130 4.53 -17.42 1.75
N LEU A 131 5.19 -16.96 0.70
CA LEU A 131 4.58 -16.77 -0.59
C LEU A 131 4.55 -18.08 -1.37
N ASP A 132 3.37 -18.49 -1.82
CA ASP A 132 3.25 -19.62 -2.73
C ASP A 132 3.81 -19.28 -4.14
N PRO A 133 4.05 -20.27 -5.01
CA PRO A 133 4.60 -20.03 -6.34
C PRO A 133 3.76 -19.09 -7.24
N ILE A 134 2.44 -19.07 -7.07
CA ILE A 134 1.53 -18.21 -7.83
C ILE A 134 1.73 -16.75 -7.39
N GLN A 135 1.78 -16.52 -6.07
CA GLN A 135 2.03 -15.21 -5.49
C GLN A 135 3.41 -14.68 -5.91
N GLN A 136 4.45 -15.52 -5.85
CA GLN A 136 5.79 -15.17 -6.33
C GLN A 136 5.78 -14.78 -7.82
N ALA A 137 5.07 -15.52 -8.68
CA ALA A 137 4.94 -15.22 -10.10
C ALA A 137 4.20 -13.89 -10.35
N LEU A 138 3.18 -13.57 -9.54
CA LEU A 138 2.46 -12.29 -9.62
C LEU A 138 3.37 -11.11 -9.29
N ILE A 139 4.21 -11.21 -8.26
CA ILE A 139 5.19 -10.15 -7.93
C ILE A 139 6.16 -9.93 -9.09
N ASN A 140 6.69 -11.01 -9.65
CA ASN A 140 7.61 -10.91 -10.80
C ASN A 140 6.92 -10.30 -12.03
N THR A 141 5.64 -10.63 -12.24
CA THR A 141 4.83 -10.04 -13.32
C THR A 141 4.59 -8.56 -13.10
N LEU A 142 4.26 -8.16 -11.86
CA LEU A 142 4.10 -6.75 -11.47
C LEU A 142 5.38 -5.96 -11.74
N ILE A 143 6.54 -6.47 -11.33
CA ILE A 143 7.84 -5.86 -11.58
C ILE A 143 8.08 -5.68 -13.08
N LYS A 144 7.91 -6.76 -13.86
CA LYS A 144 8.12 -6.74 -15.31
C LYS A 144 7.22 -5.71 -15.99
N LYS A 145 5.92 -5.72 -15.68
CA LYS A 145 4.95 -4.78 -16.22
C LYS A 145 5.28 -3.35 -15.82
N THR A 146 5.68 -3.11 -14.57
CA THR A 146 6.04 -1.78 -14.09
C THR A 146 7.21 -1.22 -14.90
N MET A 147 8.22 -2.04 -15.22
CA MET A 147 9.37 -1.62 -16.05
C MET A 147 8.98 -1.15 -17.47
N GLU A 148 7.82 -1.55 -17.99
CA GLU A 148 7.31 -1.16 -19.31
C GLU A 148 6.56 0.20 -19.27
N LEU A 149 6.29 0.76 -18.09
CA LEU A 149 5.52 2.00 -17.91
C LEU A 149 6.40 3.26 -18.00
N PRO A 150 5.82 4.46 -18.16
CA PRO A 150 6.55 5.73 -18.05
C PRO A 150 7.25 5.89 -16.70
N ASN A 151 8.37 6.61 -16.68
CA ASN A 151 9.21 6.78 -15.48
C ASN A 151 8.41 7.26 -14.25
N ASP A 152 7.52 8.25 -14.41
CA ASP A 152 6.73 8.78 -13.30
C ASP A 152 5.82 7.70 -12.69
N THR A 153 5.24 6.85 -13.53
CA THR A 153 4.43 5.71 -13.08
C THR A 153 5.29 4.63 -12.42
N GLN A 154 6.51 4.39 -12.92
CA GLN A 154 7.46 3.48 -12.28
C GLN A 154 7.78 3.92 -10.85
N ILE A 155 8.12 5.21 -10.67
CA ILE A 155 8.43 5.78 -9.35
C ILE A 155 7.20 5.69 -8.45
N PHE A 156 6.03 6.08 -8.97
CA PHE A 156 4.78 6.03 -8.22
C PHE A 156 4.46 4.62 -7.71
N ILE A 157 4.44 3.61 -8.57
CA ILE A 157 4.14 2.22 -8.17
C ILE A 157 5.23 1.68 -7.23
N SER A 158 6.50 2.02 -7.50
CA SER A 158 7.60 1.61 -6.63
C SER A 158 7.39 2.12 -5.21
N ASN A 159 7.03 3.40 -5.11
CA ASN A 159 6.81 4.08 -3.85
C ASN A 159 5.58 3.59 -3.09
N PHE A 160 4.42 3.51 -3.75
CA PHE A 160 3.12 3.27 -3.12
C PHE A 160 2.77 1.80 -2.92
N LEU A 161 3.52 0.89 -3.53
CA LEU A 161 3.23 -0.55 -3.49
C LEU A 161 4.50 -1.40 -3.30
N ILE A 162 5.50 -1.27 -4.17
CA ILE A 162 6.60 -2.24 -4.21
C ILE A 162 7.53 -2.11 -3.00
N CYS A 163 7.77 -0.88 -2.51
CA CYS A 163 8.50 -0.67 -1.26
C CYS A 163 7.82 -1.37 -0.07
N ASP A 164 6.49 -1.29 0.04
CA ASP A 164 5.74 -1.94 1.11
C ASP A 164 5.56 -3.45 0.90
N LEU A 165 5.65 -3.92 -0.35
CA LEU A 165 5.67 -5.35 -0.67
C LEU A 165 7.02 -6.00 -0.33
N PHE A 166 8.13 -5.25 -0.40
CA PHE A 166 9.47 -5.80 -0.21
C PHE A 166 9.67 -6.55 1.12
N PRO A 167 9.28 -6.03 2.30
CA PRO A 167 9.41 -6.77 3.56
C PRO A 167 8.60 -8.07 3.61
N ILE A 168 7.48 -8.16 2.87
CA ILE A 168 6.66 -9.37 2.78
C ILE A 168 7.40 -10.47 2.00
N THR A 169 8.28 -10.10 1.07
CA THR A 169 9.06 -11.05 0.27
C THR A 169 10.27 -11.64 1.00
N LYS A 170 10.59 -11.20 2.23
CA LYS A 170 11.86 -11.49 2.92
C LYS A 170 12.20 -12.98 3.06
N ASN A 171 11.19 -13.86 3.12
CA ASN A 171 11.38 -15.31 3.26
C ASN A 171 11.57 -16.04 1.92
N ASN A 172 11.55 -15.31 0.80
CA ASN A 172 11.67 -15.85 -0.55
C ASN A 172 12.85 -15.20 -1.25
N ASP A 173 14.06 -15.70 -1.01
CA ASP A 173 15.33 -15.11 -1.47
C ASP A 173 15.30 -14.70 -2.95
N GLY A 174 14.80 -15.58 -3.82
CA GLY A 174 14.72 -15.31 -5.27
C GLY A 174 13.86 -14.08 -5.59
N VAL A 175 12.66 -14.00 -5.02
CA VAL A 175 11.74 -12.87 -5.24
C VAL A 175 12.25 -11.61 -4.54
N ASN A 176 12.74 -11.74 -3.30
CA ASN A 176 13.29 -10.62 -2.54
C ASN A 176 14.45 -9.94 -3.27
N GLN A 177 15.40 -10.73 -3.78
CA GLN A 177 16.51 -10.20 -4.58
C GLN A 177 16.04 -9.56 -5.88
N ASN A 178 15.01 -10.11 -6.53
CA ASN A 178 14.45 -9.51 -7.74
C ASN A 178 13.80 -8.14 -7.46
N VAL A 179 12.99 -8.05 -6.40
CA VAL A 179 12.36 -6.79 -5.96
C VAL A 179 13.43 -5.76 -5.60
N LYS A 180 14.46 -6.16 -4.84
CA LYS A 180 15.59 -5.28 -4.47
C LYS A 180 16.31 -4.74 -5.70
N LYS A 181 16.66 -5.60 -6.66
CA LYS A 181 17.30 -5.20 -7.93
C LYS A 181 16.42 -4.25 -8.73
N PHE A 182 15.12 -4.52 -8.79
CA PHE A 182 14.16 -3.64 -9.45
C PHE A 182 14.13 -2.25 -8.81
N LEU A 183 13.99 -2.17 -7.48
CA LEU A 183 13.94 -0.88 -6.77
C LEU A 183 15.23 -0.07 -6.97
N LEU A 184 16.40 -0.72 -6.88
CA LEU A 184 17.69 -0.07 -7.16
C LEU A 184 17.78 0.44 -8.60
N ASN A 185 17.31 -0.32 -9.58
CA ASN A 185 17.29 0.12 -10.98
C ASN A 185 16.40 1.35 -11.18
N ILE A 186 15.17 1.36 -10.62
CA ILE A 186 14.29 2.53 -10.68
C ILE A 186 14.95 3.74 -10.02
N TRP A 187 15.58 3.56 -8.86
CA TRP A 187 16.27 4.63 -8.16
C TRP A 187 17.47 5.16 -8.97
N GLU A 188 18.34 4.32 -9.48
CA GLU A 188 19.51 4.74 -10.27
C GLU A 188 19.11 5.46 -11.57
N LYS A 189 18.12 4.91 -12.29
CA LYS A 189 17.65 5.46 -13.58
C LYS A 189 17.05 6.87 -13.45
N ASN A 190 16.46 7.18 -12.30
CA ASN A 190 15.72 8.43 -12.07
C ASN A 190 16.52 9.49 -11.29
N GLN A 191 17.86 9.40 -11.27
CA GLN A 191 18.70 10.43 -10.66
C GLN A 191 18.68 11.78 -11.39
N ASN A 192 18.43 11.78 -12.70
CA ASN A 192 18.50 12.99 -13.54
C ASN A 192 17.16 13.74 -13.62
N ARG A 193 16.77 14.35 -12.49
CA ARG A 193 15.48 15.02 -12.29
C ARG A 193 15.53 16.50 -12.70
N LYS A 194 14.57 16.92 -13.50
CA LYS A 194 14.47 18.26 -14.11
C LYS A 194 13.43 19.13 -13.41
N THR A 195 12.34 18.55 -12.93
CA THR A 195 11.23 19.29 -12.31
C THR A 195 11.21 19.15 -10.79
N ILE A 196 10.44 20.01 -10.13
CA ILE A 196 10.25 19.96 -8.67
C ILE A 196 9.48 18.70 -8.28
N GLN A 197 8.46 18.35 -9.07
CA GLN A 197 7.63 17.17 -8.85
C GLN A 197 8.45 15.87 -8.96
N GLU A 198 9.38 15.80 -9.93
CA GLU A 198 10.30 14.67 -10.06
C GLU A 198 11.25 14.55 -8.85
N ASP A 199 11.75 15.67 -8.34
CA ASP A 199 12.57 15.72 -7.12
C ASP A 199 11.80 15.24 -5.88
N GLU A 200 10.54 15.68 -5.71
CA GLU A 200 9.67 15.26 -4.60
C GLU A 200 9.37 13.76 -4.64
N ALA A 201 8.97 13.24 -5.81
CA ALA A 201 8.68 11.83 -6.00
C ALA A 201 9.93 10.96 -5.76
N TYR A 202 11.09 11.43 -6.20
CA TYR A 202 12.35 10.73 -5.99
C TYR A 202 12.83 10.76 -4.54
N LEU A 203 12.65 11.87 -3.82
CA LEU A 203 12.95 11.94 -2.40
C LEU A 203 12.09 10.94 -1.64
N LEU A 204 10.79 10.90 -1.93
CA LEU A 204 9.86 9.97 -1.28
C LEU A 204 10.24 8.50 -1.52
N LEU A 205 10.58 8.14 -2.77
CA LEU A 205 11.12 6.82 -3.09
C LEU A 205 12.41 6.53 -2.30
N THR A 206 13.32 7.50 -2.21
CA THR A 206 14.60 7.38 -1.49
C THR A 206 14.38 7.18 0.01
N CYS A 207 13.47 7.94 0.63
CA CYS A 207 13.07 7.75 2.03
C CYS A 207 12.51 6.34 2.26
N ASN A 208 11.57 5.90 1.43
CA ASN A 208 10.94 4.60 1.59
C ASN A 208 11.92 3.45 1.37
N MET A 209 12.83 3.55 0.39
CA MET A 209 13.88 2.56 0.18
C MET A 209 14.91 2.52 1.32
N HIS A 210 15.16 3.65 1.99
CA HIS A 210 15.98 3.69 3.21
C HIS A 210 15.27 3.00 4.38
N ARG A 211 13.99 3.32 4.61
CA ARG A 211 13.15 2.73 5.66
C ARG A 211 13.12 1.20 5.61
N ILE A 212 13.12 0.63 4.40
CA ILE A 212 13.12 -0.83 4.18
C ILE A 212 14.53 -1.43 4.03
N CYS A 213 15.58 -0.69 4.36
CA CYS A 213 16.98 -1.11 4.31
C CYS A 213 17.49 -1.56 2.92
N VAL A 214 16.86 -1.06 1.84
CA VAL A 214 17.39 -1.24 0.47
C VAL A 214 18.51 -0.24 0.21
N LEU A 215 18.35 1.01 0.69
CA LEU A 215 19.39 2.04 0.67
C LEU A 215 20.02 2.21 2.05
N ASN A 216 21.33 2.41 2.08
CA ASN A 216 22.04 2.75 3.29
C ASN A 216 21.88 4.26 3.63
N ARG A 217 22.30 4.63 4.85
CA ARG A 217 22.19 6.00 5.35
C ARG A 217 22.95 7.01 4.50
N GLU A 218 24.13 6.67 3.99
CA GLU A 218 24.95 7.56 3.17
C GLU A 218 24.27 7.90 1.84
N GLN A 219 23.68 6.88 1.19
CA GLN A 219 22.90 7.05 -0.05
C GLN A 219 21.70 7.97 0.18
N TYR A 220 20.96 7.75 1.27
CA TYR A 220 19.82 8.59 1.66
C TYR A 220 20.25 10.04 1.93
N GLN A 221 21.26 10.25 2.80
CA GLN A 221 21.74 11.57 3.19
C GLN A 221 22.28 12.36 2.01
N LYS A 222 22.97 11.71 1.08
CA LYS A 222 23.47 12.36 -0.14
C LYS A 222 22.33 13.00 -0.94
N ILE A 223 21.27 12.24 -1.21
CA ILE A 223 20.11 12.74 -1.98
C ILE A 223 19.34 13.80 -1.20
N SER A 224 19.09 13.57 0.09
CA SER A 224 18.39 14.54 0.95
C SER A 224 19.12 15.89 0.99
N LEU A 225 20.45 15.87 1.13
CA LEU A 225 21.27 17.08 1.13
C LEU A 225 21.33 17.76 -0.25
N GLU A 226 21.46 16.98 -1.33
CA GLU A 226 21.42 17.50 -2.70
C GLU A 226 20.14 18.29 -2.96
N LEU A 227 18.99 17.69 -2.63
CA LEU A 227 17.68 18.32 -2.83
C LEU A 227 17.49 19.53 -1.90
N LYS A 228 17.86 19.42 -0.62
CA LYS A 228 17.83 20.55 0.32
C LYS A 228 18.62 21.75 -0.22
N ASN A 229 19.84 21.53 -0.70
CA ASN A 229 20.67 22.59 -1.28
C ASN A 229 20.06 23.17 -2.57
N LYS A 230 19.47 22.31 -3.42
CA LYS A 230 18.78 22.74 -4.65
C LYS A 230 17.61 23.68 -4.35
N TYR A 231 16.87 23.45 -3.27
CA TYR A 231 15.71 24.26 -2.88
C TYR A 231 16.06 25.50 -2.05
N MET A 232 17.01 25.40 -1.12
CA MET A 232 17.51 26.57 -0.37
C MET A 232 18.09 27.65 -1.30
N ASN A 233 18.74 27.24 -2.39
CA ASN A 233 19.27 28.14 -3.42
C ASN A 233 18.18 28.71 -4.35
N ARG A 234 16.99 28.09 -4.39
CA ARG A 234 15.82 28.56 -5.16
C ARG A 234 14.91 29.49 -4.37
N GLU A 235 14.93 29.44 -3.04
CA GLU A 235 14.17 30.37 -2.17
C GLU A 235 14.81 31.76 -2.05
N THR A 236 16.06 31.92 -2.50
CA THR A 236 16.77 33.20 -2.42
C THR A 236 16.24 34.30 -3.36
N PRO A 237 15.28 34.03 -4.28
CA PRO A 237 14.43 35.08 -4.82
C PRO A 237 12.96 34.65 -4.88
N LYS A 238 12.27 34.56 -3.73
CA LYS A 238 10.83 34.86 -3.61
C LYS A 238 10.41 34.97 -2.14
N LYS A 239 10.57 36.18 -1.60
CA LYS A 239 9.74 36.61 -0.46
C LYS A 239 8.28 36.73 -0.94
N PHE A 240 7.36 36.32 -0.06
CA PHE A 240 5.90 36.46 -0.08
C PHE A 240 5.09 35.39 -0.82
N ASN A 241 4.61 34.38 -0.06
CA ASN A 241 3.18 34.21 0.23
C ASN A 241 2.97 33.18 1.37
N ASN A 242 2.07 33.51 2.30
CA ASN A 242 1.81 32.81 3.57
C ASN A 242 0.91 31.58 3.43
N GLU A 243 1.33 30.56 2.69
CA GLU A 243 0.83 29.20 2.88
C GLU A 243 2.06 28.31 2.94
N GLN A 244 2.24 27.58 4.06
CA GLN A 244 3.31 26.58 4.12
C GLN A 244 3.11 25.63 2.93
N PRO A 245 4.04 25.58 1.97
CA PRO A 245 3.89 24.69 0.84
C PRO A 245 3.96 23.26 1.38
N ILE A 246 3.28 22.32 0.72
CA ILE A 246 3.37 20.86 1.02
C ILE A 246 4.84 20.39 1.09
N GLN A 247 5.74 21.12 0.42
CA GLN A 247 7.20 20.97 0.47
C GLN A 247 7.80 21.15 1.86
N GLU A 248 7.31 22.10 2.67
CA GLU A 248 7.75 22.28 4.05
C GLU A 248 7.26 21.13 4.94
N GLN A 249 6.03 20.63 4.73
CA GLN A 249 5.49 19.51 5.51
C GLN A 249 6.18 18.17 5.21
N LEU A 250 6.47 17.87 3.94
CA LEU A 250 7.21 16.66 3.55
C LEU A 250 8.67 16.72 4.00
N LEU A 251 9.29 17.90 3.96
CA LEU A 251 10.65 18.11 4.47
C LEU A 251 10.70 18.05 6.00
N GLU A 252 9.70 18.61 6.69
CA GLU A 252 9.57 18.50 8.14
C GLU A 252 9.33 17.05 8.58
N GLN A 253 8.50 16.28 7.89
CA GLN A 253 8.32 14.84 8.17
C GLN A 253 9.63 14.06 7.96
N ALA A 254 10.33 14.28 6.85
CA ALA A 254 11.62 13.64 6.58
C ALA A 254 12.71 14.06 7.60
N MET A 255 12.63 15.26 8.16
CA MET A 255 13.53 15.75 9.21
C MET A 255 13.15 15.25 10.61
N GLN A 256 11.87 15.02 10.90
CA GLN A 256 11.39 14.44 12.17
C GLN A 256 11.74 12.95 12.28
N GLU A 257 11.71 12.19 11.17
CA GLU A 257 12.18 10.80 11.15
C GLU A 257 13.70 10.68 11.45
N ASP A 258 14.55 11.56 10.90
CA ASP A 258 16.00 11.60 11.23
C ASP A 258 16.28 12.07 12.68
N ALA A 259 15.32 12.71 13.35
CA ALA A 259 15.45 13.08 14.77
C ALA A 259 15.15 11.90 15.70
N HIS A 260 14.22 11.00 15.35
CA HIS A 260 13.98 9.78 16.11
C HIS A 260 15.13 8.78 16.03
N ASP A 261 15.81 8.69 14.88
CA ASP A 261 17.02 7.86 14.71
C ASP A 261 18.27 8.40 15.44
N ARG A 262 18.23 9.63 15.98
CA ARG A 262 19.30 10.18 16.85
C ARG A 262 19.04 9.98 18.34
N ILE A 263 17.85 9.50 18.73
CA ILE A 263 17.44 9.32 20.12
C ILE A 263 17.53 7.85 20.58
N LEU A 264 17.83 6.91 19.67
CA LEU A 264 18.23 5.52 19.98
C LEU A 264 19.75 5.34 19.89
#